data_AF-A0A7U4TJX4-F1
#
_entry.id   AF-A0A7U4TJX4-F1
#
_cell.length_a   1.000
_cell.length_b   1.000
_cell.length_c   1.000
_cell.angle_alpha   90.00
_cell.angle_beta   90.00
_cell.angle_gamma   90.00
#
_symmetry.space_group_name_H-M   'P 1'
#
loop_
_entity.id
_entity.type
_entity.pdbx_description
1 polymer ?
#
loop_
_entity_poly.entity_id
_entity_poly.type
_entity_poly.pdbx_seq_one_letter_code
_entity_poly.pdbx_strand_id
1 'polypeptide(L)'
;MEYNNIARQSLGFFPTPLIELTRLSKELAGPEIFMKRDDNTGLALGGNKTRKLEFIIGDALAKGADTIITAGAAQSNHCRQTAAAAASLGLECHLVLGGEEPEQVSGNLLLDKIFGCHIHWAGANRKGEDIPKIVEQLTKAGRNVYVVPYGGSSELGTLAFVEAFKELESQRESINETFTHIVFASSSGGTQAGLMLGNRIFNSPYKIVGINIDKGETDKVPFDQYTISLANSTAKLINADYEFSESDLILNSDYVGEGYGVVGTLENEAIELTAQTEGILLDPVYTGRAMGGLIDMIRTGKIKKTDRVLFWHTGGAPALFAYSSDLDVTQRH
;
A
#
# COMPACT_ATOMS: atom_id res chain seq x y z
N MET A 1 23.50 -2.37 6.87
CA MET A 1 22.35 -2.91 7.63
C MET A 1 22.32 -4.41 7.44
N GLU A 2 22.07 -5.17 8.50
CA GLU A 2 22.22 -6.63 8.54
C GLU A 2 20.97 -7.37 8.02
N TYR A 3 20.56 -7.10 6.78
CA TYR A 3 19.45 -7.83 6.17
C TYR A 3 19.70 -8.28 4.73
N ASN A 4 20.94 -8.13 4.23
CA ASN A 4 21.33 -8.62 2.90
C ASN A 4 21.16 -10.14 2.74
N ASN A 5 21.07 -10.89 3.84
CA ASN A 5 20.88 -12.34 3.85
C ASN A 5 19.40 -12.76 3.89
N ILE A 6 18.46 -11.81 4.03
CA ILE A 6 17.03 -12.12 4.01
C ILE A 6 16.63 -12.45 2.56
N ALA A 7 15.94 -13.58 2.38
CA ALA A 7 15.54 -14.06 1.08
C ALA A 7 14.64 -13.02 0.37
N ARG A 8 14.93 -12.77 -0.91
CA ARG A 8 14.21 -11.82 -1.75
C ARG A 8 14.00 -12.43 -3.13
N GLN A 9 12.77 -12.31 -3.64
CA GLN A 9 12.41 -12.68 -4.99
C GLN A 9 12.13 -11.41 -5.79
N SER A 10 12.81 -11.23 -6.92
CA SER A 10 12.54 -10.08 -7.80
C SER A 10 11.15 -10.25 -8.42
N LEU A 11 10.28 -9.27 -8.22
CA LEU A 11 8.89 -9.27 -8.71
C LEU A 11 8.50 -7.99 -9.44
N GLY A 12 9.23 -6.89 -9.22
CA GLY A 12 8.88 -5.59 -9.79
C GLY A 12 10.01 -4.89 -10.51
N PHE A 13 9.69 -3.72 -11.06
CA PHE A 13 10.65 -2.81 -11.67
C PHE A 13 11.06 -1.73 -10.66
N PHE A 14 12.36 -1.70 -10.35
CA PHE A 14 12.97 -0.76 -9.42
C PHE A 14 14.26 -0.16 -10.02
N PRO A 15 14.63 1.09 -9.71
CA PRO A 15 13.89 2.01 -8.85
C PRO A 15 12.60 2.52 -9.52
N THR A 16 11.53 2.76 -8.75
CA THR A 16 10.32 3.37 -9.31
C THR A 16 10.55 4.87 -9.56
N PRO A 17 9.89 5.48 -10.56
CA PRO A 17 10.09 6.90 -10.87
C PRO A 17 9.83 7.83 -9.68
N LEU A 18 10.64 8.88 -9.59
CA LEU A 18 10.43 10.05 -8.74
C LEU A 18 10.23 11.25 -9.69
N ILE A 19 9.04 11.85 -9.65
CA ILE A 19 8.66 12.92 -10.58
C ILE A 19 8.13 14.14 -9.84
N GLU A 20 8.24 15.31 -10.44
CA GLU A 20 7.57 16.52 -9.96
C GLU A 20 6.14 16.61 -10.54
N LEU A 21 5.19 17.08 -9.74
CA LEU A 21 3.80 17.35 -10.14
C LEU A 21 3.61 18.87 -10.36
N THR A 22 4.32 19.41 -11.34
CA THR A 22 4.42 20.86 -11.56
C THR A 22 3.07 21.53 -11.80
N ARG A 23 2.15 20.87 -12.52
CA ARG A 23 0.83 21.46 -12.84
C ARG A 23 -0.09 21.43 -11.62
N LEU A 24 -0.08 20.35 -10.85
CA LEU A 24 -0.84 20.24 -9.61
C LEU A 24 -0.37 21.26 -8.56
N SER A 25 0.95 21.39 -8.38
CA SER A 25 1.54 22.42 -7.51
C SER A 25 1.09 23.83 -7.89
N LYS A 26 1.11 24.14 -9.20
CA LYS A 26 0.67 25.43 -9.72
C LYS A 26 -0.83 25.65 -9.51
N GLU A 27 -1.66 24.66 -9.80
CA GLU A 27 -3.11 24.72 -9.67
C GLU A 27 -3.54 24.96 -8.22
N LEU A 28 -2.87 24.32 -7.26
CA LEU A 28 -3.12 24.52 -5.83
C LEU A 28 -2.53 25.82 -5.28
N ALA A 29 -1.72 26.55 -6.07
CA ALA A 29 -0.90 27.67 -5.63
C ALA A 29 -0.10 27.38 -4.34
N GLY A 30 0.28 26.11 -4.16
CA GLY A 30 0.75 25.52 -2.91
C GLY A 30 2.26 25.17 -2.93
N PRO A 31 2.69 24.18 -2.13
CA PRO A 31 4.08 23.72 -2.11
C PRO A 31 4.52 23.10 -3.44
N GLU A 32 5.82 22.89 -3.58
CA GLU A 32 6.36 21.97 -4.59
C GLU A 32 5.96 20.54 -4.21
N ILE A 33 5.30 19.83 -5.13
CA ILE A 33 4.81 18.47 -4.92
C ILE A 33 5.57 17.54 -5.84
N PHE A 34 6.15 16.50 -5.27
CA PHE A 34 6.76 15.39 -5.96
C PHE A 34 5.94 14.13 -5.74
N MET A 35 6.13 13.13 -6.59
CA MET A 35 5.47 11.84 -6.48
C MET A 35 6.45 10.68 -6.64
N LYS A 36 6.44 9.76 -5.68
CA LYS A 36 7.08 8.45 -5.81
C LYS A 36 6.10 7.46 -6.44
N ARG A 37 6.42 6.94 -7.62
CA ARG A 37 5.51 6.18 -8.50
C ARG A 37 5.52 4.69 -8.23
N ASP A 38 5.15 4.28 -7.01
CA ASP A 38 5.01 2.85 -6.68
C ASP A 38 3.80 2.18 -7.34
N ASP A 39 2.92 2.94 -8.00
CA ASP A 39 1.99 2.42 -8.99
C ASP A 39 2.70 1.78 -10.19
N ASN A 40 3.96 2.15 -10.48
CA ASN A 40 4.75 1.64 -11.60
C ASN A 40 5.65 0.44 -11.24
N THR A 41 5.41 -0.27 -10.13
CA THR A 41 6.20 -1.46 -9.77
C THR A 41 6.04 -2.64 -10.74
N GLY A 42 5.09 -2.59 -11.68
CA GLY A 42 4.99 -3.51 -12.82
C GLY A 42 4.21 -4.80 -12.58
N LEU A 43 4.27 -5.40 -11.39
CA LEU A 43 3.55 -6.64 -11.10
C LEU A 43 2.02 -6.42 -11.12
N ALA A 44 1.36 -7.00 -12.13
CA ALA A 44 -0.09 -6.97 -12.29
C ALA A 44 -0.71 -5.56 -12.28
N LEU A 45 -0.13 -4.59 -12.98
CA LEU A 45 -0.51 -3.16 -12.94
C LEU A 45 -0.04 -2.44 -11.67
N GLY A 46 0.93 -3.03 -10.96
CA GLY A 46 1.76 -2.38 -9.96
C GLY A 46 1.06 -2.00 -8.65
N GLY A 47 1.78 -1.22 -7.86
CA GLY A 47 1.42 -0.85 -6.50
C GLY A 47 2.49 -1.21 -5.46
N ASN A 48 2.23 -0.75 -4.25
CA ASN A 48 3.18 -0.83 -3.15
C ASN A 48 3.35 -2.25 -2.58
N LYS A 49 2.43 -3.19 -2.89
CA LYS A 49 2.47 -4.56 -2.35
C LYS A 49 3.53 -5.40 -3.05
N THR A 50 3.85 -5.12 -4.32
CA THR A 50 4.98 -5.72 -5.04
C THR A 50 6.27 -5.66 -4.21
N ARG A 51 6.59 -4.50 -3.62
CA ARG A 51 7.77 -4.33 -2.76
C ARG A 51 7.76 -5.30 -1.59
N LYS A 52 6.64 -5.36 -0.86
CA LYS A 52 6.48 -6.24 0.31
C LYS A 52 6.60 -7.72 -0.09
N LEU A 53 5.98 -8.07 -1.20
CA LEU A 53 5.96 -9.44 -1.72
C LEU A 53 7.35 -9.92 -2.14
N GLU A 54 8.29 -9.05 -2.54
CA GLU A 54 9.65 -9.51 -2.86
C GLU A 54 10.30 -10.22 -1.66
N PHE A 55 10.14 -9.70 -0.45
CA PHE A 55 10.66 -10.32 0.77
C PHE A 55 9.80 -11.48 1.25
N ILE A 56 8.47 -11.31 1.23
CA ILE A 56 7.55 -12.33 1.75
C ILE A 56 7.57 -13.59 0.89
N ILE A 57 7.52 -13.44 -0.44
CA ILE A 57 7.62 -14.57 -1.38
C ILE A 57 9.02 -15.14 -1.39
N GLY A 58 10.07 -14.31 -1.22
CA GLY A 58 11.43 -14.81 -1.00
C GLY A 58 11.50 -15.78 0.19
N ASP A 59 10.92 -15.41 1.33
CA ASP A 59 10.83 -16.28 2.51
C ASP A 59 9.95 -17.53 2.27
N ALA A 60 8.84 -17.39 1.54
CA ALA A 60 7.98 -18.52 1.19
C ALA A 60 8.73 -19.57 0.35
N LEU A 61 9.46 -19.13 -0.68
CA LEU A 61 10.28 -19.99 -1.53
C LEU A 61 11.43 -20.64 -0.73
N ALA A 62 12.09 -19.89 0.15
CA ALA A 62 13.14 -20.43 1.02
C ALA A 62 12.64 -21.52 1.96
N LYS A 63 11.36 -21.47 2.36
CA LYS A 63 10.66 -22.50 3.15
C LYS A 63 10.05 -23.63 2.31
N GLY A 64 10.27 -23.61 1.00
CA GLY A 64 9.78 -24.63 0.07
C GLY A 64 8.26 -24.63 -0.11
N ALA A 65 7.60 -23.49 0.10
CA ALA A 65 6.16 -23.38 -0.10
C ALA A 65 5.79 -23.64 -1.56
N ASP A 66 4.72 -24.42 -1.78
CA ASP A 66 4.13 -24.65 -3.10
C ASP A 66 2.79 -23.91 -3.28
N THR A 67 2.24 -23.41 -2.18
CA THR A 67 0.91 -22.81 -2.11
C THR A 67 0.95 -21.53 -1.28
N ILE A 68 0.39 -20.45 -1.80
CA ILE A 68 0.25 -19.16 -1.11
C ILE A 68 -1.22 -18.93 -0.78
N ILE A 69 -1.50 -18.47 0.44
CA ILE A 69 -2.84 -18.03 0.85
C ILE A 69 -2.81 -16.65 1.51
N THR A 70 -3.79 -15.82 1.18
CA THR A 70 -3.99 -14.51 1.84
C THR A 70 -5.45 -14.09 1.83
N ALA A 71 -5.76 -12.96 2.45
CA ALA A 71 -7.12 -12.43 2.54
C ALA A 71 -7.22 -10.95 2.16
N GLY A 72 -8.44 -10.54 1.82
CA GLY A 72 -8.76 -9.15 1.51
C GLY A 72 -10.23 -8.93 1.16
N ALA A 73 -10.59 -7.69 0.85
CA ALA A 73 -11.86 -7.39 0.19
C ALA A 73 -11.83 -7.86 -1.28
N ALA A 74 -13.01 -7.97 -1.92
CA ALA A 74 -13.14 -8.35 -3.33
C ALA A 74 -12.27 -7.51 -4.29
N GLN A 75 -12.07 -6.22 -3.99
CA GLN A 75 -11.22 -5.31 -4.78
C GLN A 75 -9.83 -5.11 -4.18
N SER A 76 -9.32 -6.07 -3.40
CA SER A 76 -8.04 -5.96 -2.71
C SER A 76 -6.85 -5.93 -3.68
N ASN A 77 -6.16 -4.78 -3.70
CA ASN A 77 -4.89 -4.63 -4.41
C ASN A 77 -3.80 -5.62 -3.93
N HIS A 78 -3.88 -6.02 -2.65
CA HIS A 78 -2.96 -6.99 -2.05
C HIS A 78 -3.20 -8.40 -2.59
N CYS A 79 -4.46 -8.82 -2.67
CA CYS A 79 -4.83 -10.12 -3.22
C CYS A 79 -4.40 -10.22 -4.69
N ARG A 80 -4.68 -9.19 -5.49
CA ARG A 80 -4.28 -9.11 -6.90
C ARG A 80 -2.78 -9.22 -7.13
N GLN A 81 -1.97 -8.50 -6.35
CA GLN A 81 -0.51 -8.60 -6.47
C GLN A 81 0.03 -9.95 -5.95
N THR A 82 -0.62 -10.55 -4.93
CA THR A 82 -0.25 -11.87 -4.42
C THR A 82 -0.55 -12.97 -5.43
N ALA A 83 -1.74 -12.94 -6.05
CA ALA A 83 -2.14 -13.88 -7.10
C ALA A 83 -1.19 -13.80 -8.30
N ALA A 84 -0.81 -12.60 -8.71
CA ALA A 84 0.15 -12.40 -9.78
C ALA A 84 1.56 -12.91 -9.46
N ALA A 85 2.05 -12.68 -8.23
CA ALA A 85 3.34 -13.21 -7.78
C ALA A 85 3.33 -14.74 -7.75
N ALA A 86 2.24 -15.35 -7.28
CA ALA A 86 2.09 -16.79 -7.27
C ALA A 86 2.07 -17.37 -8.69
N ALA A 87 1.28 -16.77 -9.59
CA ALA A 87 1.18 -17.18 -10.99
C ALA A 87 2.53 -17.09 -11.72
N SER A 88 3.30 -16.02 -11.52
CA SER A 88 4.60 -15.85 -12.20
C SER A 88 5.69 -16.83 -11.73
N LEU A 89 5.49 -17.44 -10.56
CA LEU A 89 6.42 -18.39 -9.95
C LEU A 89 5.90 -19.84 -9.96
N GLY A 90 4.71 -20.08 -10.52
CA GLY A 90 4.09 -21.40 -10.56
C GLY A 90 3.62 -21.92 -9.18
N LEU A 91 3.33 -21.02 -8.24
CA LEU A 91 2.74 -21.37 -6.94
C LEU A 91 1.22 -21.43 -7.05
N GLU A 92 0.58 -22.37 -6.36
CA GLU A 92 -0.88 -22.37 -6.19
C GLU A 92 -1.28 -21.16 -5.33
N CYS A 93 -2.39 -20.51 -5.64
CA CYS A 93 -2.83 -19.31 -4.91
C CYS A 93 -4.28 -19.44 -4.44
N HIS A 94 -4.50 -19.19 -3.15
CA HIS A 94 -5.83 -19.07 -2.56
C HIS A 94 -6.06 -17.67 -2.02
N LEU A 95 -7.18 -17.05 -2.40
CA LEU A 95 -7.62 -15.76 -1.90
C LEU A 95 -8.89 -15.95 -1.07
N VAL A 96 -8.83 -15.56 0.20
CA VAL A 96 -10.00 -15.52 1.08
C VAL A 96 -10.60 -14.12 1.02
N LEU A 97 -11.67 -13.96 0.24
CA LEU A 97 -12.27 -12.67 -0.06
C LEU A 97 -13.52 -12.44 0.79
N GLY A 98 -13.59 -11.29 1.43
CA GLY A 98 -14.81 -10.84 2.09
C GLY A 98 -15.93 -10.53 1.08
N GLY A 99 -17.16 -10.77 1.51
CA GLY A 99 -18.38 -10.65 0.74
C GLY A 99 -18.82 -11.97 0.12
N GLU A 100 -19.66 -11.84 -0.90
CA GLU A 100 -20.13 -12.92 -1.76
C GLU A 100 -19.68 -12.68 -3.20
N GLU A 101 -19.76 -13.70 -4.04
CA GLU A 101 -19.40 -13.54 -5.45
C GLU A 101 -20.32 -12.54 -6.15
N PRO A 102 -19.79 -11.43 -6.71
CA PRO A 102 -20.62 -10.50 -7.44
C PRO A 102 -21.04 -11.09 -8.79
N GLU A 103 -22.24 -10.73 -9.26
CA GLU A 103 -22.73 -11.10 -10.59
C GLU A 103 -21.82 -10.56 -11.70
N GLN A 104 -21.28 -9.35 -11.51
CA GLN A 104 -20.36 -8.71 -12.44
C GLN A 104 -18.96 -8.66 -11.86
N VAL A 105 -18.00 -9.16 -12.63
CA VAL A 105 -16.58 -9.20 -12.25
C VAL A 105 -15.85 -8.05 -12.95
N SER A 106 -15.18 -7.21 -12.17
CA SER A 106 -14.40 -6.07 -12.66
C SER A 106 -13.18 -5.80 -11.77
N GLY A 107 -12.31 -4.89 -12.22
CA GLY A 107 -11.16 -4.40 -11.45
C GLY A 107 -10.21 -5.52 -10.98
N ASN A 108 -9.83 -5.48 -9.71
CA ASN A 108 -8.89 -6.46 -9.13
C ASN A 108 -9.45 -7.90 -9.17
N LEU A 109 -10.74 -8.10 -8.90
CA LEU A 109 -11.36 -9.43 -8.93
C LEU A 109 -11.29 -10.10 -10.31
N LEU A 110 -11.41 -9.30 -11.39
CA LEU A 110 -11.22 -9.81 -12.74
C LEU A 110 -9.79 -10.32 -12.93
N LEU A 111 -8.81 -9.55 -12.46
CA LEU A 111 -7.40 -9.90 -12.56
C LEU A 111 -7.07 -11.14 -11.72
N ASP A 112 -7.64 -11.26 -10.51
CA ASP A 112 -7.52 -12.46 -9.67
C ASP A 112 -7.94 -13.73 -10.43
N LYS A 113 -9.10 -13.68 -11.10
CA LYS A 113 -9.58 -14.80 -11.94
C LYS A 113 -8.65 -15.07 -13.14
N ILE A 114 -8.12 -14.03 -13.79
CA ILE A 114 -7.17 -14.17 -14.91
C ILE A 114 -5.87 -14.83 -14.45
N PHE A 115 -5.37 -14.51 -13.25
CA PHE A 115 -4.19 -15.16 -12.66
C PHE A 115 -4.45 -16.58 -12.18
N GLY A 116 -5.69 -17.06 -12.25
CA GLY A 116 -6.03 -18.45 -11.98
C GLY A 116 -6.01 -18.83 -10.49
N CYS A 117 -6.17 -17.88 -9.57
CA CYS A 117 -6.25 -18.19 -8.15
C CYS A 117 -7.58 -18.86 -7.78
N HIS A 118 -7.58 -19.59 -6.68
CA HIS A 118 -8.78 -20.13 -6.04
C HIS A 118 -9.37 -19.07 -5.10
N ILE A 119 -10.62 -18.67 -5.35
CA ILE A 119 -11.32 -17.67 -4.54
C ILE A 119 -12.25 -18.36 -3.55
N HIS A 120 -12.12 -18.01 -2.27
CA HIS A 120 -12.99 -18.45 -1.18
C HIS A 120 -13.75 -17.23 -0.64
N TRP A 121 -15.07 -17.23 -0.83
CA TRP A 121 -15.93 -16.15 -0.31
C TRP A 121 -16.26 -16.38 1.17
N ALA A 122 -15.98 -15.38 2.00
CA ALA A 122 -16.00 -15.49 3.46
C ALA A 122 -17.05 -14.58 4.14
N GLY A 123 -17.97 -13.98 3.36
CA GLY A 123 -19.05 -13.15 3.90
C GLY A 123 -18.51 -11.94 4.67
N ALA A 124 -18.86 -11.80 5.95
CA ALA A 124 -18.37 -10.67 6.76
C ALA A 124 -16.86 -10.73 7.06
N ASN A 125 -16.24 -11.91 6.97
CA ASN A 125 -14.83 -12.12 7.28
C ASN A 125 -13.98 -11.68 6.08
N ARG A 126 -13.11 -10.69 6.25
CA ARG A 126 -12.30 -10.12 5.15
C ARG A 126 -10.81 -9.96 5.47
N LYS A 127 -10.41 -10.22 6.72
CA LYS A 127 -9.04 -10.01 7.22
C LYS A 127 -8.26 -11.32 7.35
N GLY A 128 -8.91 -12.46 7.13
CA GLY A 128 -8.26 -13.78 7.10
C GLY A 128 -8.72 -14.70 8.21
N GLU A 129 -9.85 -14.40 8.85
CA GLU A 129 -10.48 -15.16 9.91
C GLU A 129 -10.70 -16.64 9.51
N ASP A 130 -10.97 -16.88 8.23
CA ASP A 130 -11.21 -18.22 7.67
C ASP A 130 -9.94 -18.93 7.14
N ILE A 131 -8.79 -18.24 7.06
CA ILE A 131 -7.52 -18.82 6.57
C ILE A 131 -7.13 -20.09 7.34
N PRO A 132 -7.18 -20.15 8.69
CA PRO A 132 -6.74 -21.34 9.42
C PRO A 132 -7.45 -22.62 8.98
N LYS A 133 -8.75 -22.53 8.69
CA LYS A 133 -9.56 -23.67 8.23
C LYS A 133 -9.11 -24.15 6.84
N ILE A 134 -8.81 -23.22 5.93
CA ILE A 134 -8.39 -23.55 4.56
C ILE A 134 -6.96 -24.10 4.56
N VAL A 135 -6.06 -23.53 5.37
CA VAL A 135 -4.70 -24.03 5.57
C VAL A 135 -4.72 -25.47 6.06
N GLU A 136 -5.58 -25.81 7.02
CA GLU A 136 -5.73 -27.19 7.51
C GLU A 136 -6.15 -28.15 6.39
N GLN A 137 -7.09 -27.76 5.54
CA GLN A 137 -7.56 -28.56 4.40
C GLN A 137 -6.45 -28.79 3.37
N LEU A 138 -5.74 -27.73 2.98
CA LEU A 138 -4.65 -27.80 2.00
C LEU A 138 -3.47 -28.62 2.53
N THR A 139 -3.14 -28.47 3.81
CA THR A 139 -2.08 -29.26 4.47
C THR A 139 -2.44 -30.75 4.48
N LYS A 140 -3.70 -31.10 4.78
CA LYS A 140 -4.20 -32.48 4.67
C LYS A 140 -4.15 -33.03 3.25
N ALA A 141 -4.24 -32.17 2.25
CA ALA A 141 -4.06 -32.51 0.83
C ALA A 141 -2.57 -32.59 0.41
N GLY A 142 -1.63 -32.41 1.34
CA GLY A 142 -0.19 -32.53 1.08
C GLY A 142 0.49 -31.25 0.58
N ARG A 143 -0.19 -30.10 0.65
CA ARG A 143 0.38 -28.80 0.27
C ARG A 143 1.30 -28.22 1.35
N ASN A 144 2.35 -27.53 0.92
CA ASN A 144 3.17 -26.71 1.80
C ASN A 144 2.70 -25.25 1.69
N VAL A 145 1.81 -24.87 2.61
CA VAL A 145 1.10 -23.60 2.55
C VAL A 145 1.85 -22.50 3.28
N TYR A 146 2.05 -21.38 2.59
CA TYR A 146 2.55 -20.14 3.19
C TYR A 146 1.42 -19.10 3.31
N VAL A 147 1.17 -18.63 4.52
CA VAL A 147 0.20 -17.57 4.79
C VAL A 147 0.86 -16.21 4.64
N VAL A 148 0.43 -15.43 3.66
CA VAL A 148 0.82 -14.03 3.51
C VAL A 148 -0.10 -13.18 4.39
N PRO A 149 0.44 -12.43 5.37
CA PRO A 149 -0.37 -11.58 6.25
C PRO A 149 -1.19 -10.54 5.50
N TYR A 150 -2.30 -10.12 6.09
CA TYR A 150 -3.20 -9.11 5.51
C TYR A 150 -2.44 -7.85 5.08
N GLY A 151 -2.60 -7.45 3.82
CA GLY A 151 -1.92 -6.30 3.22
C GLY A 151 -0.39 -6.43 3.12
N GLY A 152 0.14 -7.64 3.31
CA GLY A 152 1.57 -7.93 3.40
C GLY A 152 2.22 -7.26 4.61
N SER A 153 1.47 -6.94 5.65
CA SER A 153 2.01 -6.28 6.83
C SER A 153 2.63 -7.29 7.79
N SER A 154 3.96 -7.30 7.80
CA SER A 154 4.82 -8.08 8.66
C SER A 154 6.17 -7.37 8.76
N GLU A 155 7.11 -7.90 9.51
CA GLU A 155 8.47 -7.41 9.56
C GLU A 155 9.12 -7.41 8.16
N LEU A 156 8.93 -8.49 7.39
CA LEU A 156 9.43 -8.59 6.01
C LEU A 156 8.78 -7.56 5.08
N GLY A 157 7.47 -7.37 5.19
CA GLY A 157 6.77 -6.35 4.40
C GLY A 157 7.15 -4.92 4.79
N THR A 158 7.50 -4.70 6.05
CA THR A 158 7.96 -3.41 6.59
C THR A 158 9.39 -3.12 6.12
N LEU A 159 10.27 -4.13 6.17
CA LEU A 159 11.63 -4.06 5.64
C LEU A 159 11.66 -3.64 4.16
N ALA A 160 10.70 -4.11 3.37
CA ALA A 160 10.59 -3.69 1.97
C ALA A 160 10.45 -2.17 1.79
N PHE A 161 9.84 -1.48 2.75
CA PHE A 161 9.70 -0.02 2.74
C PHE A 161 10.90 0.70 3.34
N VAL A 162 11.73 0.04 4.16
CA VAL A 162 13.08 0.54 4.50
C VAL A 162 13.96 0.55 3.27
N GLU A 163 13.92 -0.51 2.46
CA GLU A 163 14.62 -0.58 1.16
C GLU A 163 14.06 0.43 0.16
N ALA A 164 12.74 0.63 0.13
CA ALA A 164 12.14 1.67 -0.69
C ALA A 164 12.56 3.09 -0.26
N PHE A 165 12.75 3.30 1.04
CA PHE A 165 13.25 4.58 1.55
C PHE A 165 14.71 4.79 1.14
N LYS A 166 15.56 3.76 1.24
CA LYS A 166 16.94 3.81 0.72
C LYS A 166 16.99 4.16 -0.77
N GLU A 167 16.07 3.59 -1.55
CA GLU A 167 15.90 3.91 -2.97
C GLU A 167 15.55 5.38 -3.17
N LEU A 168 14.59 5.92 -2.39
CA LEU A 168 14.24 7.34 -2.40
C LEU A 168 15.45 8.23 -2.07
N GLU A 169 16.19 7.91 -1.02
CA GLU A 169 17.38 8.68 -0.59
C GLU A 169 18.42 8.77 -1.71
N SER A 170 18.68 7.65 -2.38
CA SER A 170 19.59 7.60 -3.52
C SER A 170 19.09 8.45 -4.70
N GLN A 171 17.77 8.42 -4.97
CA GLN A 171 17.16 9.20 -6.04
C GLN A 171 17.19 10.70 -5.76
N ARG A 172 16.83 11.15 -4.55
CA ARG A 172 16.83 12.58 -4.20
C ARG A 172 18.23 13.19 -4.25
N GLU A 173 19.26 12.42 -3.90
CA GLU A 173 20.65 12.86 -3.98
C GLU A 173 21.07 13.10 -5.44
N SER A 174 20.60 12.25 -6.35
CA SER A 174 20.90 12.39 -7.79
C SER A 174 20.27 13.62 -8.43
N ILE A 175 19.14 14.10 -7.90
CA ILE A 175 18.42 15.30 -8.39
C ILE A 175 18.64 16.53 -7.48
N ASN A 176 19.45 16.39 -6.43
CA ASN A 176 19.71 17.43 -5.42
C ASN A 176 18.43 18.03 -4.80
N GLU A 177 17.48 17.16 -4.46
CA GLU A 177 16.20 17.54 -3.84
C GLU A 177 16.10 17.12 -2.37
N THR A 178 15.22 17.80 -1.64
CA THR A 178 14.83 17.46 -0.27
C THR A 178 13.35 17.72 -0.04
N PHE A 179 12.77 17.04 0.94
CA PHE A 179 11.36 17.13 1.28
C PHE A 179 11.19 17.56 2.73
N THR A 180 10.04 18.14 3.05
CA THR A 180 9.61 18.39 4.42
C THR A 180 8.60 17.34 4.89
N HIS A 181 7.82 16.77 3.96
CA HIS A 181 6.79 15.78 4.25
C HIS A 181 6.82 14.64 3.24
N ILE A 182 6.52 13.43 3.71
CA ILE A 182 6.11 12.29 2.88
C ILE A 182 4.66 11.95 3.22
N VAL A 183 3.75 12.08 2.27
CA VAL A 183 2.29 11.86 2.45
C VAL A 183 1.84 10.65 1.65
N PHE A 184 1.07 9.75 2.27
CA PHE A 184 0.64 8.51 1.63
C PHE A 184 -0.57 7.87 2.33
N ALA A 185 -1.22 6.91 1.68
CA ALA A 185 -2.32 6.15 2.25
C ALA A 185 -1.84 5.10 3.26
N SER A 186 -2.42 5.06 4.45
CA SER A 186 -2.13 4.08 5.51
C SER A 186 -3.37 3.29 5.92
N SER A 187 -3.25 1.96 5.92
CA SER A 187 -4.38 1.05 6.22
C SER A 187 -3.96 -0.22 6.93
N SER A 188 -3.02 -1.00 6.39
CA SER A 188 -2.53 -2.22 7.05
C SER A 188 -1.23 -2.01 7.84
N GLY A 189 -0.64 -0.81 7.81
CA GLY A 189 0.46 -0.42 8.71
C GLY A 189 1.87 -0.62 8.16
N GLY A 190 2.18 -1.76 7.54
CA GLY A 190 3.58 -2.09 7.17
C GLY A 190 4.28 -1.09 6.23
N THR A 191 3.54 -0.37 5.39
CA THR A 191 4.09 0.73 4.59
C THR A 191 4.56 1.88 5.48
N GLN A 192 3.70 2.35 6.38
CA GLN A 192 3.98 3.45 7.29
C GLN A 192 5.12 3.11 8.25
N ALA A 193 5.06 1.92 8.85
CA ALA A 193 6.10 1.41 9.73
C ALA A 193 7.48 1.41 9.03
N GLY A 194 7.54 0.98 7.77
CA GLY A 194 8.79 0.90 7.02
C GLY A 194 9.31 2.27 6.61
N LEU A 195 8.43 3.21 6.25
CA LEU A 195 8.81 4.60 5.99
C LEU A 195 9.28 5.32 7.25
N MET A 196 8.65 5.10 8.41
CA MET A 196 9.11 5.63 9.70
C MET A 196 10.50 5.10 10.06
N LEU A 197 10.69 3.78 9.97
CA LEU A 197 11.98 3.14 10.24
C LEU A 197 13.07 3.60 9.27
N GLY A 198 12.76 3.65 7.97
CA GLY A 198 13.65 4.20 6.94
C GLY A 198 14.06 5.64 7.26
N ASN A 199 13.10 6.52 7.54
CA ASN A 199 13.37 7.91 7.89
C ASN A 199 14.33 8.05 9.08
N ARG A 200 14.19 7.19 10.11
CA ARG A 200 15.07 7.17 11.27
C ARG A 200 16.48 6.66 10.96
N ILE A 201 16.59 5.59 10.16
CA ILE A 201 17.86 4.99 9.72
C ILE A 201 18.68 5.99 8.91
N PHE A 202 18.04 6.68 7.96
CA PHE A 202 18.69 7.63 7.08
C PHE A 202 18.80 9.04 7.70
N ASN A 203 18.39 9.19 8.96
CA ASN A 203 18.41 10.46 9.71
C ASN A 203 17.81 11.62 8.91
N SER A 204 16.69 11.34 8.23
CA SER A 204 16.01 12.28 7.36
C SER A 204 15.05 13.18 8.16
N PRO A 205 14.91 14.46 7.79
CA PRO A 205 14.08 15.42 8.52
C PRO A 205 12.59 15.33 8.19
N TYR A 206 12.16 14.29 7.46
CA TYR A 206 10.82 14.25 6.87
C TYR A 206 9.77 13.93 7.92
N LYS A 207 8.63 14.62 7.83
CA LYS A 207 7.42 14.20 8.53
C LYS A 207 6.74 13.10 7.71
N ILE A 208 6.64 11.90 8.29
CA ILE A 208 6.01 10.74 7.66
C ILE A 208 4.51 10.76 7.99
N VAL A 209 3.69 11.30 7.08
CA VAL A 209 2.27 11.55 7.28
C VAL A 209 1.43 10.47 6.59
N GLY A 210 0.96 9.50 7.38
CA GLY A 210 -0.02 8.53 6.90
C GLY A 210 -1.43 9.09 6.96
N ILE A 211 -2.16 9.07 5.84
CA ILE A 211 -3.60 9.34 5.80
C ILE A 211 -4.33 8.03 6.10
N ASN A 212 -5.08 7.98 7.19
CA ASN A 212 -5.83 6.80 7.58
C ASN A 212 -6.98 6.54 6.59
N ILE A 213 -7.12 5.30 6.15
CA ILE A 213 -8.11 4.89 5.16
C ILE A 213 -9.29 4.14 5.77
N ASP A 214 -9.11 3.46 6.91
CA ASP A 214 -10.15 2.64 7.53
C ASP A 214 -10.44 3.12 8.96
N LYS A 215 -11.69 2.96 9.41
CA LYS A 215 -12.14 3.25 10.79
C LYS A 215 -11.72 2.16 11.78
N GLY A 216 -11.31 0.98 11.29
CA GLY A 216 -11.24 -0.25 12.10
C GLY A 216 -9.86 -0.64 12.65
N GLU A 217 -9.90 -1.22 13.84
CA GLU A 217 -8.81 -1.95 14.50
C GLU A 217 -8.31 -3.14 13.65
N THR A 218 -7.03 -3.48 13.74
CA THR A 218 -6.51 -4.77 13.29
C THR A 218 -6.72 -5.79 14.41
N ASP A 219 -7.72 -6.66 14.27
CA ASP A 219 -7.92 -7.93 14.98
C ASP A 219 -7.40 -7.99 16.45
N LYS A 220 -7.84 -7.02 17.27
CA LYS A 220 -7.63 -6.85 18.74
C LYS A 220 -6.64 -5.76 19.17
N VAL A 221 -5.90 -5.15 18.24
CA VAL A 221 -4.97 -4.04 18.55
C VAL A 221 -5.34 -2.81 17.74
N PRO A 222 -5.42 -1.62 18.38
CA PRO A 222 -5.56 -0.35 17.67
C PRO A 222 -4.55 -0.20 16.53
N PHE A 223 -4.99 0.36 15.40
CA PHE A 223 -4.19 0.37 14.16
C PHE A 223 -2.87 1.15 14.29
N ASP A 224 -2.88 2.22 15.07
CA ASP A 224 -1.70 3.00 15.46
C ASP A 224 -0.68 2.16 16.25
N GLN A 225 -1.14 1.46 17.29
CA GLN A 225 -0.29 0.58 18.10
C GLN A 225 0.27 -0.57 17.27
N TYR A 226 -0.53 -1.14 16.37
CA TYR A 226 -0.06 -2.17 15.44
C TYR A 226 1.05 -1.64 14.53
N THR A 227 0.87 -0.44 13.94
CA THR A 227 1.89 0.18 13.09
C THR A 227 3.20 0.46 13.84
N ILE A 228 3.12 0.95 15.08
CA ILE A 228 4.29 1.17 15.94
C ILE A 228 4.98 -0.14 16.28
N SER A 229 4.21 -1.18 16.65
CA SER A 229 4.77 -2.50 16.95
C SER A 229 5.50 -3.12 15.77
N LEU A 230 4.98 -2.97 14.54
CA LEU A 230 5.66 -3.42 13.32
C LEU A 230 6.98 -2.69 13.09
N ALA A 231 7.02 -1.37 13.32
CA ALA A 231 8.27 -0.61 13.18
C ALA A 231 9.33 -1.11 14.19
N ASN A 232 8.93 -1.33 15.44
CA ASN A 232 9.78 -1.83 16.51
C ASN A 232 10.24 -3.28 16.29
N SER A 233 9.34 -4.18 15.86
CA SER A 233 9.72 -5.58 15.58
C SER A 233 10.62 -5.69 14.35
N THR A 234 10.41 -4.83 13.34
CA THR A 234 11.30 -4.75 12.16
C THR A 234 12.66 -4.18 12.52
N ALA A 235 12.74 -3.15 13.37
CA ALA A 235 14.01 -2.62 13.88
C ALA A 235 14.82 -3.73 14.57
N LYS A 236 14.17 -4.54 15.41
CA LYS A 236 14.78 -5.73 16.03
C LYS A 236 15.22 -6.77 15.00
N LEU A 237 14.39 -7.08 13.99
CA LEU A 237 14.73 -8.04 12.93
C LEU A 237 16.03 -7.68 12.21
N ILE A 238 16.29 -6.39 12.00
CA ILE A 238 17.47 -5.90 11.29
C ILE A 238 18.62 -5.45 12.22
N ASN A 239 18.53 -5.77 13.51
CA ASN A 239 19.48 -5.37 14.55
C ASN A 239 19.72 -3.85 14.60
N ALA A 240 18.68 -3.04 14.38
CA ALA A 240 18.73 -1.60 14.51
C ALA A 240 18.22 -1.16 15.89
N ASP A 241 19.01 -0.33 16.58
CA ASP A 241 18.71 0.18 17.92
C ASP A 241 17.80 1.43 17.83
N TYR A 242 16.58 1.23 17.34
CA TYR A 242 15.53 2.25 17.28
C TYR A 242 14.27 1.77 17.97
N GLU A 243 13.64 2.68 18.70
CA GLU A 243 12.34 2.50 19.33
C GLU A 243 11.41 3.62 18.89
N PHE A 244 10.18 3.23 18.54
CA PHE A 244 9.10 4.09 18.12
C PHE A 244 7.99 4.05 19.15
N SER A 245 7.39 5.21 19.34
CA SER A 245 6.28 5.47 20.26
C SER A 245 5.16 6.22 19.53
N GLU A 246 4.07 6.52 20.25
CA GLU A 246 2.95 7.30 19.70
C GLU A 246 3.38 8.67 19.18
N SER A 247 4.39 9.32 19.79
CA SER A 247 4.87 10.63 19.33
C SER A 247 5.59 10.58 17.97
N ASP A 248 6.04 9.40 17.54
CA ASP A 248 6.70 9.21 16.25
C ASP A 248 5.70 8.94 15.11
N LEU A 249 4.46 8.63 15.45
CA LEU A 249 3.42 8.26 14.49
C LEU A 249 2.54 9.47 14.15
N ILE A 250 2.60 9.91 12.89
CA ILE A 250 1.62 10.85 12.33
C ILE A 250 0.61 10.05 11.50
N LEU A 251 -0.52 9.70 12.11
CA LEU A 251 -1.64 9.04 11.45
C LEU A 251 -2.86 9.98 11.43
N ASN A 252 -3.07 10.64 10.31
CA ASN A 252 -4.15 11.60 10.16
C ASN A 252 -5.47 10.88 9.82
N SER A 253 -6.43 10.92 10.75
CA SER A 253 -7.75 10.31 10.60
C SER A 253 -8.86 11.29 10.23
N ASP A 254 -8.54 12.56 9.93
CA ASP A 254 -9.50 13.61 9.57
C ASP A 254 -10.27 13.26 8.27
N TYR A 255 -9.71 12.40 7.41
CA TYR A 255 -10.20 12.12 6.06
C TYR A 255 -10.81 10.73 5.87
N VAL A 256 -11.11 10.01 6.96
CA VAL A 256 -11.68 8.65 6.87
C VAL A 256 -13.11 8.66 6.31
N GLY A 257 -13.82 9.78 6.46
CA GLY A 257 -15.18 9.97 5.93
C GLY A 257 -16.16 8.93 6.44
N GLU A 258 -16.97 8.37 5.54
CA GLU A 258 -17.92 7.30 5.85
C GLU A 258 -17.26 5.94 6.12
N GLY A 259 -15.97 5.79 5.78
CA GLY A 259 -15.16 4.62 6.10
C GLY A 259 -14.55 3.97 4.87
N TYR A 260 -14.13 2.72 5.03
CA TYR A 260 -13.41 1.98 4.00
C TYR A 260 -14.27 1.74 2.76
N GLY A 261 -13.71 2.07 1.59
CA GLY A 261 -14.32 1.76 0.30
C GLY A 261 -15.48 2.68 -0.10
N VAL A 262 -15.80 3.73 0.67
CA VAL A 262 -16.83 4.72 0.30
C VAL A 262 -16.16 5.91 -0.37
N VAL A 263 -16.60 6.24 -1.58
CA VAL A 263 -16.06 7.36 -2.37
C VAL A 263 -16.92 8.60 -2.15
N GLY A 264 -16.31 9.69 -1.68
CA GLY A 264 -16.98 10.96 -1.43
C GLY A 264 -16.48 12.09 -2.33
N THR A 265 -16.86 13.32 -1.99
CA THR A 265 -16.43 14.53 -2.72
C THR A 265 -14.91 14.71 -2.69
N LEU A 266 -14.28 14.39 -1.55
CA LEU A 266 -12.83 14.53 -1.36
C LEU A 266 -12.05 13.61 -2.29
N GLU A 267 -12.44 12.33 -2.37
CA GLU A 267 -11.79 11.36 -3.25
C GLU A 267 -12.02 11.70 -4.71
N ASN A 268 -13.26 12.03 -5.10
CA ASN A 268 -13.60 12.40 -6.47
C ASN A 268 -12.81 13.63 -6.95
N GLU A 269 -12.77 14.70 -6.16
CA GLU A 269 -12.00 15.90 -6.50
C GLU A 269 -10.50 15.58 -6.66
N ALA A 270 -9.94 14.79 -5.75
CA ALA A 270 -8.52 14.45 -5.79
C ALA A 270 -8.14 13.61 -7.01
N ILE A 271 -8.98 12.64 -7.36
CA ILE A 271 -8.82 11.79 -8.56
C ILE A 271 -8.91 12.66 -9.81
N GLU A 272 -9.95 13.49 -9.91
CA GLU A 272 -10.17 14.37 -11.05
C GLU A 272 -9.01 15.35 -11.23
N LEU A 273 -8.67 16.09 -10.18
CA LEU A 273 -7.65 17.13 -10.23
C LEU A 273 -6.29 16.55 -10.61
N THR A 274 -5.90 15.43 -10.01
CA THR A 274 -4.60 14.77 -10.32
C THR A 274 -4.59 14.24 -11.75
N ALA A 275 -5.70 13.65 -12.22
CA ALA A 275 -5.79 13.15 -13.59
C ALA A 275 -5.72 14.28 -14.62
N GLN A 276 -6.42 15.39 -14.39
CA GLN A 276 -6.49 16.53 -15.33
C GLN A 276 -5.23 17.41 -15.30
N THR A 277 -4.53 17.47 -14.18
CA THR A 277 -3.29 18.26 -14.07
C THR A 277 -2.07 17.47 -14.51
N GLU A 278 -1.98 16.18 -14.20
CA GLU A 278 -0.76 15.38 -14.38
C GLU A 278 -0.92 14.14 -15.27
N GLY A 279 -2.14 13.79 -15.67
CA GLY A 279 -2.38 12.54 -16.40
C GLY A 279 -2.14 11.29 -15.57
N ILE A 280 -2.25 11.40 -14.24
CA ILE A 280 -2.00 10.30 -13.28
C ILE A 280 -3.31 9.91 -12.62
N LEU A 281 -3.60 8.60 -12.61
CA LEU A 281 -4.81 8.05 -12.00
C LEU A 281 -4.56 7.63 -10.56
N LEU A 282 -5.43 8.09 -9.66
CA LEU A 282 -5.49 7.63 -8.29
C LEU A 282 -6.64 6.63 -8.14
N ASP A 283 -6.50 5.67 -7.22
CA ASP A 283 -7.59 4.77 -6.88
C ASP A 283 -8.57 5.43 -5.90
N PRO A 284 -9.85 5.04 -5.93
CA PRO A 284 -10.88 5.73 -5.16
C PRO A 284 -10.90 5.39 -3.66
N VAL A 285 -10.18 4.36 -3.22
CA VAL A 285 -10.21 3.89 -1.83
C VAL A 285 -9.01 4.41 -1.03
N TYR A 286 -7.81 4.35 -1.61
CA TYR A 286 -6.56 4.64 -0.89
C TYR A 286 -5.94 5.97 -1.33
N THR A 287 -5.40 6.00 -2.55
CA THR A 287 -4.56 7.09 -3.04
C THR A 287 -5.37 8.34 -3.37
N GLY A 288 -6.62 8.21 -3.81
CA GLY A 288 -7.56 9.32 -3.96
C GLY A 288 -7.83 10.01 -2.63
N ARG A 289 -8.13 9.24 -1.57
CA ARG A 289 -8.32 9.78 -0.21
C ARG A 289 -7.06 10.42 0.35
N ALA A 290 -5.90 9.77 0.19
CA ALA A 290 -4.64 10.34 0.65
C ALA A 290 -4.26 11.64 -0.08
N MET A 291 -4.50 11.71 -1.38
CA MET A 291 -4.29 12.93 -2.16
C MET A 291 -5.31 14.01 -1.79
N GLY A 292 -6.58 13.66 -1.58
CA GLY A 292 -7.59 14.60 -1.11
C GLY A 292 -7.24 15.19 0.25
N GLY A 293 -6.70 14.36 1.16
CA GLY A 293 -6.13 14.84 2.43
C GLY A 293 -4.94 15.78 2.24
N LEU A 294 -4.02 15.49 1.30
CA LEU A 294 -2.92 16.40 0.96
C LEU A 294 -3.44 17.75 0.43
N ILE A 295 -4.38 17.72 -0.52
CA ILE A 295 -4.99 18.92 -1.11
C ILE A 295 -5.67 19.77 -0.02
N ASP A 296 -6.46 19.15 0.87
CA ASP A 296 -7.09 19.86 1.97
C ASP A 296 -6.07 20.44 2.97
N MET A 297 -5.03 19.68 3.33
CA MET A 297 -3.95 20.19 4.19
C MET A 297 -3.22 21.39 3.58
N ILE A 298 -3.09 21.45 2.25
CA ILE A 298 -2.53 22.63 1.55
C ILE A 298 -3.50 23.81 1.65
N ARG A 299 -4.78 23.59 1.33
CA ARG A 299 -5.82 24.65 1.33
C ARG A 299 -6.05 25.23 2.72
N THR A 300 -5.97 24.41 3.76
CA THR A 300 -6.12 24.82 5.16
C THR A 300 -4.82 25.36 5.77
N GLY A 301 -3.71 25.36 5.02
CA GLY A 301 -2.42 25.87 5.47
C GLY A 301 -1.68 24.98 6.50
N LYS A 302 -2.17 23.76 6.74
CA LYS A 302 -1.45 22.73 7.53
C LYS A 302 -0.13 22.35 6.84
N ILE A 303 -0.13 22.30 5.51
CA ILE A 303 1.06 22.28 4.65
C ILE A 303 1.21 23.65 4.01
N LYS A 304 2.37 24.26 4.17
CA LYS A 304 2.65 25.64 3.75
C LYS A 304 3.18 25.67 2.32
N LYS A 305 3.04 26.80 1.65
CA LYS A 305 3.64 27.04 0.33
C LYS A 305 5.17 26.88 0.29
N THR A 306 5.84 27.06 1.42
CA THR A 306 7.29 26.88 1.56
C THR A 306 7.71 25.43 1.81
N ASP A 307 6.76 24.52 1.97
CA ASP A 307 7.04 23.09 2.11
C ASP A 307 7.41 22.46 0.76
N ARG A 308 8.06 21.30 0.83
CA ARG A 308 8.31 20.41 -0.30
C ARG A 308 7.73 19.04 0.05
N VAL A 309 6.73 18.60 -0.67
CA VAL A 309 5.96 17.40 -0.30
C VAL A 309 6.22 16.29 -1.30
N LEU A 310 6.58 15.11 -0.80
CA LEU A 310 6.55 13.88 -1.59
C LEU A 310 5.25 13.13 -1.33
N PHE A 311 4.41 12.98 -2.34
CA PHE A 311 3.30 12.05 -2.31
C PHE A 311 3.76 10.64 -2.73
N TRP A 312 3.59 9.64 -1.86
CA TRP A 312 3.92 8.26 -2.21
C TRP A 312 2.72 7.57 -2.84
N HIS A 313 2.72 7.45 -4.17
CA HIS A 313 1.61 6.85 -4.89
C HIS A 313 1.69 5.31 -4.82
N THR A 314 0.86 4.72 -3.96
CA THR A 314 0.89 3.28 -3.68
C THR A 314 0.19 2.38 -4.71
N GLY A 315 -0.21 2.93 -5.86
CA GLY A 315 -1.03 2.26 -6.88
C GLY A 315 -2.48 2.09 -6.49
N GLY A 316 -3.17 1.16 -7.17
CA GLY A 316 -4.57 0.82 -6.92
C GLY A 316 -5.53 1.06 -8.08
N ALA A 317 -5.05 1.66 -9.17
CA ALA A 317 -5.85 2.08 -10.32
C ALA A 317 -6.87 1.06 -10.85
N PRO A 318 -6.64 -0.27 -10.87
CA PRO A 318 -7.65 -1.23 -11.32
C PRO A 318 -8.99 -1.14 -10.57
N ALA A 319 -8.98 -0.67 -9.32
CA ALA A 319 -10.21 -0.48 -8.55
C ALA A 319 -11.15 0.55 -9.19
N LEU A 320 -10.65 1.54 -9.95
CA LEU A 320 -11.49 2.55 -10.63
C LEU A 320 -12.64 1.93 -11.42
N PHE A 321 -12.38 0.81 -12.10
CA PHE A 321 -13.39 0.12 -12.92
C PHE A 321 -14.49 -0.56 -12.08
N ALA A 322 -14.21 -0.89 -10.83
CA ALA A 322 -15.20 -1.45 -9.91
C ALA A 322 -16.07 -0.37 -9.23
N TYR A 323 -15.59 0.88 -9.23
CA TYR A 323 -16.25 2.04 -8.62
C TYR A 323 -16.85 2.99 -9.67
N SER A 324 -17.05 2.54 -10.92
CA SER A 324 -17.45 3.43 -12.01
C SER A 324 -18.76 4.18 -11.77
N SER A 325 -19.68 3.62 -10.97
CA SER A 325 -20.94 4.28 -10.57
C SER A 325 -20.78 5.31 -9.46
N ASP A 326 -19.71 5.20 -8.67
CA ASP A 326 -19.44 6.07 -7.51
C ASP A 326 -18.53 7.26 -7.87
N LEU A 327 -17.92 7.21 -9.06
CA LEU A 327 -17.07 8.28 -9.58
C LEU A 327 -17.93 9.40 -10.22
N ASP A 328 -17.84 10.61 -9.67
CA ASP A 328 -18.45 11.81 -10.26
C ASP A 328 -17.56 12.39 -11.36
N VAL A 329 -17.54 11.69 -12.50
CA VAL A 329 -16.77 12.08 -13.71
C VAL A 329 -17.59 12.89 -14.71
N THR A 330 -18.71 13.47 -14.28
CA THR A 330 -19.55 14.27 -15.19
C THR A 330 -18.81 15.54 -15.61
N GLN A 331 -18.69 15.78 -16.92
CA GLN A 331 -18.06 16.99 -17.45
C GLN A 331 -18.77 18.22 -16.90
N ARG A 332 -18.10 18.97 -16.02
CA ARG A 332 -18.55 20.30 -15.63
C ARG A 332 -18.25 21.25 -16.80
N HIS A 333 -19.26 21.49 -17.62
CA HIS A 333 -19.24 22.50 -18.69
C HIS A 333 -19.12 23.92 -18.14
#